data_AF-A0A5J4KIF2-F1
#
_entry.id   AF-A0A5J4KIF2-F1
#
_cell.length_a   1.000
_cell.length_b   1.000
_cell.length_c   1.000
_cell.angle_alpha   90.00
_cell.angle_beta   90.00
_cell.angle_gamma   90.00
#
_symmetry.space_group_name_H-M   'P 1'
#
loop_
_entity.id
_entity.type
_entity.pdbx_description
1 polymer ?
#
loop_
_entity_poly.entity_id
_entity_poly.type
_entity_poly.pdbx_seq_one_letter_code
_entity_poly.pdbx_strand_id
1 'polypeptide(L)' 'MARKKKVSTAQPLLLSVADVAVMIGVCRTTVYQYLYYEGLPSMLIRGVRRIHPDSLQDWLKSHEELIA' A
#
# COMPACT_ATOMS: atom_id res chain seq x y z
N MET A 1 13.35 11.17 15.76
CA MET A 1 13.49 11.83 14.43
C MET A 1 12.34 11.42 13.51
N ALA A 2 11.15 12.02 13.63
CA ALA A 2 10.04 11.76 12.69
C ALA A 2 10.03 12.87 11.64
N ARG A 3 10.56 12.59 10.44
CA ARG A 3 10.41 13.49 9.29
C ARG A 3 8.94 13.44 8.87
N LYS A 4 8.13 14.39 9.36
CA LYS A 4 6.77 14.63 8.85
C LYS A 4 6.90 14.96 7.37
N LYS A 5 6.64 13.98 6.50
CA LYS A 5 6.58 14.18 5.05
C LYS A 5 5.37 15.06 4.79
N LYS A 6 5.56 16.23 4.16
CA LYS A 6 4.46 17.01 3.61
C LYS A 6 3.70 16.09 2.66
N VAL A 7 2.41 15.88 2.94
CA VAL A 7 1.50 15.19 2.03
C VAL A 7 1.38 16.09 0.81
N SER A 8 2.08 15.73 -0.26
CA SER A 8 1.98 16.41 -1.54
C SER A 8 0.59 16.12 -2.12
N THR A 9 -0.08 17.15 -2.64
CA THR A 9 -1.40 17.04 -3.29
C THR A 9 -1.35 16.33 -4.65
N ALA A 10 -0.15 16.05 -5.17
CA ALA A 10 0.04 15.19 -6.33
C ALA A 10 0.00 13.72 -5.89
N GLN A 11 -0.85 12.91 -6.53
CA GLN A 11 -0.89 11.46 -6.31
C GLN A 11 0.52 10.89 -6.50
N PRO A 12 1.13 10.30 -5.46
CA PRO A 12 2.43 9.69 -5.60
C PRO A 12 2.31 8.54 -6.60
N LEU A 13 3.17 8.53 -7.63
CA LEU A 13 3.29 7.41 -8.57
C LEU A 13 3.47 6.06 -7.84
N LEU A 14 4.04 6.09 -6.62
CA LEU A 14 4.32 4.92 -5.82
C LEU A 14 4.11 5.22 -4.33
N LEU A 15 3.29 4.40 -3.68
CA LEU A 15 3.00 4.45 -2.25
C LEU A 15 4.03 3.64 -1.46
N SER A 16 4.37 4.11 -0.26
CA SER A 16 5.10 3.30 0.71
C SER A 16 4.13 2.44 1.52
N VAL A 17 4.65 1.37 2.16
CA VAL A 17 3.86 0.53 3.09
C VAL A 17 3.17 1.38 4.17
N ALA A 18 3.82 2.45 4.63
CA ALA A 18 3.23 3.34 5.63
C ALA A 18 2.08 4.18 5.06
N ASP A 19 2.16 4.60 3.79
CA ASP A 19 1.09 5.36 3.15
C ASP A 19 -0.12 4.45 2.87
N VAL A 20 0.13 3.21 2.44
CA VAL A 20 -0.92 2.19 2.23
C VAL A 20 -1.64 1.85 3.53
N ALA A 21 -0.89 1.69 4.63
CA ALA A 21 -1.48 1.47 5.95
C ALA A 21 -2.45 2.59 6.35
N VAL A 22 -2.06 3.85 6.12
CA VAL A 22 -2.92 5.01 6.40
C VAL A 22 -4.13 5.07 5.47
N MET A 23 -3.96 4.71 4.20
CA MET A 23 -5.03 4.76 3.19
C MET A 23 -6.13 3.72 3.44
N ILE A 24 -5.75 2.49 3.81
CA ILE A 24 -6.70 1.39 4.09
C ILE A 24 -7.19 1.45 5.55
N GLY A 25 -6.48 2.14 6.44
CA GLY A 25 -6.82 2.22 7.86
C GLY A 25 -6.34 1.03 8.69
N VAL A 26 -5.30 0.32 8.22
CA VAL A 26 -4.72 -0.85 8.90
C VAL A 26 -3.33 -0.55 9.45
N CYS A 27 -2.80 -1.42 10.31
CA CYS A 27 -1.43 -1.29 10.79
C CYS A 27 -0.40 -1.78 9.75
N ARG A 28 0.84 -1.28 9.84
CA ARG A 28 1.91 -1.64 8.88
C ARG A 28 2.20 -3.14 8.83
N THR A 29 2.09 -3.82 9.96
CA THR A 29 2.26 -5.27 10.07
C THR A 29 1.22 -6.02 9.24
N THR A 30 -0.03 -5.56 9.26
CA THR A 30 -1.10 -6.12 8.42
C THR A 30 -0.80 -5.90 6.94
N VAL A 31 -0.30 -4.72 6.55
CA VAL A 31 0.12 -4.51 5.15
C VAL A 31 1.27 -5.45 4.75
N TYR A 32 2.22 -5.74 5.65
CA TYR A 32 3.23 -6.76 5.40
C TYR A 32 2.61 -8.16 5.25
N GLN A 33 1.61 -8.52 6.05
CA GLN A 33 0.88 -9.77 5.86
C GLN A 33 0.24 -9.85 4.47
N TYR A 34 -0.39 -8.77 4.01
CA TYR A 34 -0.96 -8.71 2.65
C TYR A 34 0.10 -8.89 1.56
N LEU A 35 1.29 -8.32 1.77
CA LEU A 35 2.43 -8.45 0.85
C LEU A 35 3.06 -9.86 0.81
N TYR A 36 2.96 -10.62 1.90
CA TYR A 36 3.61 -11.94 2.01
C TYR A 36 2.64 -13.10 1.79
N TYR A 37 1.38 -12.97 2.20
CA TYR A 37 0.41 -14.06 2.22
C TYR A 37 -0.74 -13.86 1.22
N GLU A 38 -1.21 -12.62 1.02
CA GLU A 38 -2.38 -12.33 0.18
C GLU A 38 -2.01 -11.81 -1.22
N GLY A 39 -0.71 -11.76 -1.53
CA GLY A 39 -0.21 -11.46 -2.87
C GLY A 39 -0.38 -10.00 -3.29
N LEU A 40 -0.40 -9.05 -2.34
CA LEU A 40 -0.53 -7.62 -2.68
C LEU A 40 0.58 -7.19 -3.67
N PRO A 41 0.22 -6.64 -4.85
CA PRO A 41 1.18 -6.27 -5.87
C PRO A 41 2.14 -5.20 -5.37
N SER A 42 3.43 -5.51 -5.36
CA SER A 42 4.47 -4.59 -4.92
C SER A 42 5.75 -4.72 -5.74
N MET A 43 6.49 -3.63 -5.81
CA MET A 43 7.79 -3.54 -6.48
C MET A 43 8.89 -3.22 -5.48
N LEU A 44 10.03 -3.87 -5.63
CA LEU A 44 11.25 -3.54 -4.89
C LEU A 44 12.06 -2.53 -5.70
N ILE A 45 12.15 -1.30 -5.19
CA ILE A 45 12.97 -0.23 -5.81
C ILE A 45 14.09 0.12 -4.85
N ARG A 46 15.34 -0.16 -5.25
CA ARG A 46 16.55 0.05 -4.43
C ARG A 46 16.41 -0.52 -3.01
N GLY A 47 15.86 -1.73 -2.89
CA GLY A 47 15.66 -2.42 -1.61
C GLY A 47 14.45 -1.95 -0.80
N VAL A 48 13.64 -1.02 -1.32
CA VAL A 48 12.44 -0.52 -0.64
C VAL A 48 11.19 -0.97 -1.38
N ARG A 49 10.25 -1.60 -0.66
CA ARG A 49 8.94 -1.95 -1.22
C ARG A 49 8.09 -0.71 -1.50
N ARG A 50 7.53 -0.70 -2.69
CA ARG A 50 6.63 0.33 -3.21
C ARG A 50 5.40 -0.34 -3.81
N ILE A 51 4.25 0.27 -3.62
CA ILE A 51 2.96 -0.23 -4.12
C ILE A 51 2.41 0.81 -5.09
N HIS A 52 1.95 0.36 -6.25
CA HIS A 52 1.29 1.25 -7.20
C HIS A 52 -0.15 1.50 -6.72
N PRO A 53 -0.65 2.75 -6.70
CA PRO A 53 -2.00 3.05 -6.24
C PRO A 53 -3.07 2.31 -7.05
N ASP A 54 -2.94 2.24 -8.38
CA ASP A 54 -3.92 1.56 -9.22
C ASP A 54 -3.98 0.05 -8.93
N SER A 55 -2.81 -0.60 -8.80
CA SER A 55 -2.75 -2.03 -8.45
C SER A 55 -3.29 -2.32 -7.05
N LEU A 56 -3.14 -1.39 -6.12
CA LEU A 56 -3.76 -1.49 -4.80
C LEU A 56 -5.29 -1.41 -4.92
N GLN A 57 -5.80 -0.46 -5.71
CA GLN A 57 -7.23 -0.29 -5.90
C GLN A 57 -7.86 -1.52 -6.56
N ASP A 58 -7.21 -2.09 -7.56
CA ASP A 58 -7.69 -3.30 -8.24
C ASP A 58 -7.68 -4.51 -7.28
N TRP A 59 -6.61 -4.67 -6.48
CA TRP A 59 -6.55 -5.71 -5.46
C TRP A 59 -7.64 -5.57 -4.40
N LEU A 60 -7.94 -4.34 -3.97
CA LEU A 60 -9.04 -4.05 -3.04
C LEU A 60 -10.40 -4.42 -3.63
N LYS A 61 -10.67 -4.06 -4.89
CA LYS A 61 -11.91 -4.45 -5.58
C LYS A 61 -12.08 -5.97 -5.62
N SER A 62 -11.02 -6.70 -5.97
CA SER A 62 -11.06 -8.17 -5.96
C SER A 62 -11.30 -8.76 -4.57
N HIS A 63 -10.94 -8.07 -3.49
CA HIS A 63 -11.21 -8.53 -2.12
C HIS A 63 -12.64 -8.19 -1.66
N GLU A 64 -13.20 -7.06 -2.10
CA GLU A 64 -14.60 -6.69 -1.79
C GLU A 64 -15.59 -7.65 -2.48
N GLU A 65 -15.29 -8.09 -3.70
CA GLU A 65 -16.13 -9.06 -4.45
C GLU A 65 -16.22 -10.44 -3.78
N LEU A 66 -15.27 -10.81 -2.91
CA LEU A 66 -15.29 -12.08 -2.18
C LEU A 66 -16.16 -12.04 -0.91
N ILE A 67 -16.58 -10.86 -0.47
CA ILE A 67 -17.36 -10.65 0.76
C ILE A 67 -18.86 -10.41 0.46
N ALA A 68 -19.21 -10.13 -0.81
CA ALA A 68 -20.58 -9.91 -1.29
C ALA A 68 -21.28 -11.21 -1.70
#